data_AF-A0A6A7MAE6-F1
#
_entry.id   AF-A0A6A7MAE6-F1
#
_cell.length_a   1.000
_cell.length_b   1.000
_cell.length_c   1.000
_cell.angle_alpha   90.00
_cell.angle_beta   90.00
_cell.angle_gamma   90.00
#
_symmetry.space_group_name_H-M   'P 1'
#
loop_
_entity.id
_entity.type
_entity.pdbx_description
1 polymer ?
#
loop_
_entity_poly.entity_id
_entity_poly.type
_entity_poly.pdbx_seq_one_letter_code
_entity_poly.pdbx_strand_id
1 'polypeptide(L)' 'MSPPSTDDAELAALLKRAGLSLTVSQVKAILPGVEIVQRMIERINAPLPREAEPALTFDVEQD' A
#
# COMPACT_ATOMS: atom_id res chain seq x y z
N MET A 1 14.76 -2.78 9.83
CA MET A 1 13.54 -3.26 10.51
C MET A 1 12.91 -4.26 9.58
N SER A 2 12.56 -5.47 10.04
CA SER A 2 11.73 -6.36 9.23
C SER A 2 10.33 -5.72 9.08
N PRO A 3 9.70 -5.74 7.91
CA PRO A 3 8.34 -5.26 7.79
C PRO A 3 7.41 -6.04 8.72
N PRO A 4 6.34 -5.43 9.23
CA PRO A 4 5.29 -6.16 9.90
C PRO A 4 4.69 -7.17 8.91
N SER A 5 4.79 -8.45 9.25
CA SER A 5 4.04 -9.49 8.56
C SER A 5 2.56 -9.22 8.81
N THR A 6 1.83 -8.83 7.77
CA THR A 6 0.38 -8.62 7.88
C THR A 6 -0.29 -9.97 8.03
N ASP A 7 -1.08 -10.13 9.08
CA ASP A 7 -1.86 -11.35 9.31
C ASP A 7 -3.24 -11.30 8.65
N ASP A 8 -3.96 -12.43 8.68
CA ASP A 8 -5.31 -12.57 8.12
C ASP A 8 -6.29 -11.50 8.66
N ALA A 9 -6.19 -11.16 9.94
CA ALA A 9 -7.12 -10.26 10.60
C ALA A 9 -6.85 -8.80 10.23
N GLU A 10 -5.57 -8.42 10.16
CA GLU A 10 -5.13 -7.11 9.72
C GLU A 10 -5.50 -6.88 8.25
N LEU A 11 -5.25 -7.87 7.38
CA LEU A 11 -5.63 -7.78 5.97
C LEU A 11 -7.15 -7.63 5.80
N ALA A 12 -7.94 -8.43 6.52
CA ALA A 12 -9.40 -8.32 6.47
C ALA A 12 -9.91 -6.94 6.94
N ALA A 13 -9.29 -6.36 7.97
CA ALA A 13 -9.63 -5.03 8.45
C ALA A 13 -9.31 -3.94 7.41
N LEU A 14 -8.16 -4.03 6.73
CA LEU A 14 -7.77 -3.10 5.67
C LEU A 14 -8.74 -3.16 4.48
N LEU A 15 -9.06 -4.37 4.02
CA LEU A 15 -9.99 -4.57 2.91
C LEU A 15 -11.38 -4.02 3.24
N LYS A 16 -11.88 -4.26 4.45
CA LYS A 16 -13.15 -3.70 4.91
C LYS A 16 -13.15 -2.18 4.92
N ARG A 17 -12.07 -1.54 5.38
CA ARG A 17 -11.90 -0.07 5.34
C ARG A 17 -11.89 0.46 3.91
N ALA A 18 -11.37 -0.31 2.96
CA ALA A 18 -11.41 0.00 1.54
C ALA A 18 -12.75 -0.30 0.86
N GLY A 19 -13.77 -0.74 1.61
CA GLY A 19 -15.09 -1.10 1.07
C GLY A 19 -15.15 -2.48 0.43
N LEU A 20 -14.11 -3.30 0.56
CA LEU A 20 -14.03 -4.65 0.02
C LEU A 20 -14.44 -5.67 1.09
N SER A 21 -15.55 -6.36 0.85
CA SER A 21 -16.04 -7.43 1.73
C SER A 21 -15.70 -8.79 1.12
N LEU A 22 -14.61 -9.41 1.61
CA LEU A 22 -14.13 -10.71 1.15
C LEU A 22 -14.48 -11.81 2.17
N THR A 23 -14.65 -13.04 1.69
CA THR A 23 -14.72 -14.21 2.55
C THR A 23 -13.35 -14.53 3.15
N VAL A 24 -13.33 -15.32 4.24
CA VAL A 24 -12.06 -15.79 4.84
C VAL A 24 -11.20 -16.55 3.83
N SER A 25 -11.80 -17.36 2.96
CA SER A 25 -11.05 -18.09 1.92
C SER A 25 -10.44 -17.16 0.89
N GLN A 26 -11.12 -16.08 0.52
CA GLN A 26 -10.59 -15.09 -0.40
C GLN A 26 -9.45 -14.28 0.24
N VAL A 27 -9.57 -13.88 1.52
CA VAL A 27 -8.48 -13.20 2.26
C VAL A 27 -7.23 -14.07 2.28
N LYS A 28 -7.37 -15.36 2.62
CA LYS A 28 -6.25 -16.31 2.61
C LYS A 28 -5.62 -16.50 1.23
N ALA A 29 -6.42 -16.43 0.17
CA ALA A 29 -5.92 -16.57 -1.19
C ALA A 29 -5.05 -15.37 -1.63
N ILE A 30 -5.31 -14.17 -1.09
CA ILE A 30 -4.56 -12.95 -1.46
C ILE A 30 -3.47 -12.56 -0.45
N LEU A 31 -3.48 -13.13 0.76
CA LEU A 31 -2.46 -12.90 1.78
C LEU A 31 -1.02 -13.04 1.25
N PRO A 32 -0.67 -14.07 0.44
CA PRO A 32 0.69 -14.17 -0.12
C PRO A 32 1.10 -12.98 -1.00
N GLY A 33 0.13 -12.31 -1.64
CA GLY A 33 0.37 -11.12 -2.46
C GLY A 33 0.71 -9.88 -1.63
N VAL A 34 0.35 -9.85 -0.34
CA VAL A 34 0.61 -8.69 0.53
C VAL A 34 2.11 -8.47 0.72
N GLU A 35 2.89 -9.54 0.90
CA GLU A 35 4.35 -9.41 1.04
C GLU A 35 5.00 -8.77 -0.20
N ILE A 36 4.49 -9.08 -1.39
CA ILE A 36 4.99 -8.50 -2.64
C ILE A 36 4.75 -6.99 -2.65
N VAL A 37 3.54 -6.57 -2.30
CA VAL A 37 3.15 -5.15 -2.24
C VAL A 37 3.95 -4.41 -1.17
N GLN A 38 4.14 -5.01 0.01
CA GLN A 38 4.95 -4.43 1.08
C GLN A 38 6.39 -4.15 0.60
N ARG A 39 7.02 -5.11 -0.07
CA ARG A 39 8.38 -4.91 -0.63
C ARG A 39 8.42 -3.81 -1.71
N MET A 40 7.35 -3.65 -2.49
CA MET A 40 7.26 -2.55 -3.45
C MET A 40 7.17 -1.20 -2.74
N ILE A 41 6.36 -1.10 -1.68
CA ILE A 41 6.22 0.11 -0.87
C ILE A 41 7.55 0.47 -0.19
N GLU A 42 8.27 -0.51 0.37
CA GLU A 42 9.60 -0.28 0.95
C GLU A 42 10.58 0.33 -0.04
N ARG A 43 10.55 -0.14 -1.31
CA ARG A 43 11.39 0.42 -2.37
C ARG A 43 11.01 1.85 -2.74
N ILE A 44 9.71 2.17 -2.73
CA ILE A 44 9.21 3.52 -3.01
C ILE A 44 9.59 4.48 -1.88
N ASN A 45 9.49 4.03 -0.63
CA ASN A 45 9.79 4.83 0.56
C ASN A 45 11.28 4.90 0.91
N ALA A 46 12.16 4.28 0.10
CA ALA A 46 13.60 4.46 0.24
C ALA A 46 13.94 5.97 0.10
N PRO A 47 14.95 6.48 0.83
CA PRO A 47 15.29 7.89 0.80
C PRO A 47 15.49 8.39 -0.63
N LEU A 48 14.67 9.37 -1.03
CA LEU A 48 14.78 10.01 -2.33
C LEU A 48 15.82 11.14 -2.27
N PRO A 49 16.51 11.45 -3.39
CA PRO A 49 17.30 12.67 -3.51
C PRO A 49 16.44 13.90 -3.22
N ARG A 50 17.07 14.99 -2.75
CA ARG A 50 16.37 16.25 -2.41
C ARG A 50 15.57 16.86 -3.55
N GLU A 51 15.90 16.50 -4.79
CA GLU A 51 15.32 17.03 -6.04
C GLU A 51 14.12 16.20 -6.54
N ALA A 52 13.67 15.19 -5.79
CA ALA A 52 12.54 14.37 -6.17
C ALA A 52 11.21 15.15 -6.02
N GLU A 53 10.92 15.99 -6.99
CA GLU A 53 9.62 16.63 -7.18
C GLU A 53 8.57 15.56 -7.60
N PRO A 54 7.29 15.73 -7.24
CA PRO A 54 6.21 14.89 -7.76
C PRO A 54 6.19 14.91 -9.29
N ALA A 55 5.94 13.76 -9.92
CA ALA A 55 5.87 13.65 -11.38
C ALA A 55 4.76 14.52 -12.01
N LEU A 56 3.74 14.87 -11.22
CA LEU A 56 2.67 15.79 -11.59
C LEU A 56 2.47 16.79 -10.45
N THR A 57 2.62 18.06 -10.77
CA THR A 57 2.25 19.18 -9.90
C THR A 57 1.02 19.88 -10.48
N PHE A 58 0.19 20.47 -9.62
CA PHE A 58 -0.95 21.28 -10.06
C PHE A 58 -0.53 22.75 -10.08
N ASP A 59 -0.61 23.38 -11.25
CA ASP A 59 -0.53 24.84 -11.35
C ASP A 59 -1.96 25.39 -11.26
N VAL A 60 -2.22 26.23 -10.27
CA VAL A 60 -3.50 26.95 -10.17
C VAL A 60 -3.40 28.15 -11.11
N GLU A 61 -4.11 28.14 -12.23
CA GLU A 61 -4.32 29.37 -13.00
C GLU A 61 -5.13 30.33 -12.13
N GLN A 62 -4.54 31.49 -11.81
CA GLN A 62 -5.22 32.58 -11.12
C GLN A 62 -5.77 33.53 -12.18
N ASP A 63 -7.09 33.49 -12.39
CA ASP A 63 -7.85 34.50 -13.15
C ASP A 63 -7.92 35.85 -12.41
#